data_AF-A0A453RU61-F1
#
_entry.id   AF-A0A453RU61-F1
#
_cell.length_a   1.000
_cell.length_b   1.000
_cell.length_c   1.000
_cell.angle_alpha   90.00
_cell.angle_beta   90.00
_cell.angle_gamma   90.00
#
_symmetry.space_group_name_H-M   'P 1'
#
loop_
_entity.id
_entity.type
_entity.pdbx_description
1 polymer ?
#
loop_
_entity_poly.entity_id
_entity_poly.type
_entity_poly.pdbx_seq_one_letter_code
_entity_poly.pdbx_strand_id
1 'polypeptide(L)'
;MSGDVGTFADAGNLEHCAKYLNQTLVTFGFPASLDLFATDPVSIARTCNCMYALLQQRQRDIEFRESTNDLRQRMQSDISRLEAKIERMDAQLAAKDRELATLTRTEAKNTAALKAHIEKLQQERDEFQKMVIGNQQVRTQQIHETKKKEKEYIKLQVSCCIFSHKICNKHSMEI
;
A
#
# COMPACT_ATOMS: atom_id res chain seq x y z
N MET A 1 -12.35 47.06 -26.16
CA MET A 1 -11.55 48.06 -26.87
C MET A 1 -11.69 47.79 -28.35
N SER A 2 -12.56 48.54 -29.03
CA SER A 2 -12.80 48.41 -30.46
C SER A 2 -11.71 49.22 -31.17
N GLY A 3 -10.65 48.54 -31.59
CA GLY A 3 -9.63 49.15 -32.45
C GLY A 3 -10.22 49.30 -33.84
N ASP A 4 -10.28 50.53 -34.34
CA ASP A 4 -10.44 50.80 -35.76
C ASP A 4 -9.22 50.22 -36.47
N VAL A 5 -9.38 49.02 -37.04
CA VAL A 5 -8.35 48.42 -37.89
C VAL A 5 -8.41 49.20 -39.19
N GLY A 6 -7.53 50.19 -39.32
CA GLY A 6 -7.40 50.97 -40.56
C GLY A 6 -7.38 50.05 -41.78
N THR A 7 -8.21 50.37 -42.76
CA THR A 7 -8.40 49.54 -43.95
C THR A 7 -7.06 49.31 -44.65
N PHE A 8 -6.74 48.05 -44.92
CA PHE A 8 -5.46 47.66 -45.56
C PHE A 8 -5.25 48.29 -46.94
N ALA A 9 -6.31 48.59 -47.69
CA ALA A 9 -6.24 49.22 -49.01
C ALA A 9 -7.26 50.36 -49.16
N ASP A 10 -6.84 51.45 -49.81
CA ASP A 10 -7.64 52.61 -50.22
C ASP A 10 -7.27 53.05 -51.64
N ALA A 11 -8.03 54.00 -52.21
CA ALA A 11 -7.84 54.45 -53.59
C ALA A 11 -6.45 55.07 -53.88
N GLY A 12 -5.76 55.59 -52.87
CA GLY A 12 -4.43 56.19 -53.00
C GLY A 12 -3.28 55.18 -52.93
N ASN A 13 -3.53 53.94 -52.45
CA ASN A 13 -2.48 52.96 -52.20
C ASN A 13 -2.65 51.61 -52.94
N LEU A 14 -3.68 51.44 -53.78
CA LEU A 14 -4.00 50.18 -54.44
C LEU A 14 -2.81 49.52 -55.17
N GLU A 15 -2.00 50.29 -55.90
CA GLU A 15 -0.86 49.75 -56.64
C GLU A 15 0.22 49.19 -55.70
N HIS A 16 0.45 49.87 -54.57
CA HIS A 16 1.39 49.43 -53.55
C HIS A 16 0.87 48.17 -52.83
N CYS A 17 -0.42 48.15 -52.48
CA CYS A 17 -1.05 46.99 -51.85
C CYS A 17 -1.06 45.76 -52.76
N ALA A 18 -1.31 45.92 -54.07
CA ALA A 18 -1.24 44.83 -55.04
C ALA A 18 0.19 44.26 -55.16
N LYS A 19 1.22 45.12 -55.21
CA LYS A 19 2.63 44.70 -55.21
C LYS A 19 3.00 43.95 -53.93
N TYR A 20 2.57 44.46 -52.78
CA TYR A 20 2.79 43.82 -51.48
C TYR A 20 2.13 42.43 -51.42
N LEU A 21 0.84 42.33 -51.77
CA LEU A 21 0.12 41.05 -51.77
C LEU A 21 0.81 40.02 -52.65
N ASN A 22 1.27 40.41 -53.84
CA ASN A 22 2.00 39.52 -54.72
C ASN A 22 3.32 39.02 -54.11
N GLN A 23 4.10 39.90 -53.48
CA GLN A 23 5.32 39.50 -52.78
C GLN A 23 5.03 38.55 -51.62
N THR A 24 3.97 38.82 -50.86
CA THR A 24 3.53 38.00 -49.74
C THR A 24 3.02 36.63 -50.20
N LEU A 25 2.22 36.58 -51.26
CA LEU A 25 1.70 35.34 -51.85
C LEU A 25 2.84 34.41 -52.30
N VAL A 26 3.82 34.96 -53.01
CA VAL A 26 5.02 34.19 -53.42
C VAL A 26 5.79 33.69 -52.20
N THR A 27 5.93 34.53 -51.16
CA THR A 27 6.62 34.15 -49.91
C THR A 27 5.94 32.97 -49.21
N PHE A 28 4.60 32.93 -49.24
CA PHE A 28 3.81 31.82 -48.71
C PHE A 28 3.64 30.64 -49.68
N GLY A 29 4.33 30.66 -50.82
CA GLY A 29 4.36 29.56 -51.78
C GLY A 29 3.15 29.50 -52.73
N PHE A 30 2.37 30.57 -52.85
CA PHE A 30 1.24 30.63 -53.78
C PHE A 30 1.70 31.02 -55.20
N PRO A 31 1.31 30.24 -56.22
CA PRO A 31 1.61 30.57 -57.62
C PRO A 31 0.52 31.46 -58.21
N ALA A 32 0.72 32.78 -58.21
CA ALA A 32 0.11 33.72 -59.17
C ALA A 32 0.46 35.17 -58.80
N SER A 33 0.88 35.94 -59.79
CA SER A 33 0.81 37.40 -59.77
C SER A 33 -0.66 37.80 -59.88
N LEU A 34 -1.30 38.01 -58.72
CA LEU A 34 -2.60 38.64 -58.56
C LEU A 34 -2.59 39.96 -59.32
N ASP A 35 -3.35 39.98 -60.42
CA ASP A 35 -3.56 41.17 -61.23
C ASP A 35 -5.02 41.60 -61.08
N LEU A 36 -5.23 42.62 -60.26
CA LEU A 36 -6.54 43.18 -59.94
C LEU A 36 -7.05 44.12 -61.04
N PHE A 37 -6.18 44.53 -61.96
CA PHE A 37 -6.48 45.48 -63.02
C PHE A 37 -6.51 44.82 -64.41
N ALA A 38 -6.29 43.50 -64.46
CA ALA A 38 -6.38 42.70 -65.68
C ALA A 38 -7.74 42.82 -66.36
N THR A 39 -7.71 43.01 -67.67
CA THR A 39 -8.91 42.98 -68.54
C THR A 39 -8.94 41.75 -69.44
N ASP A 40 -7.83 41.01 -69.54
CA ASP A 40 -7.76 39.80 -70.33
C ASP A 40 -8.21 38.56 -69.53
N PRO A 41 -8.96 37.63 -70.15
CA PRO A 41 -9.49 36.45 -69.46
C PRO A 41 -8.43 35.54 -68.82
N VAL A 42 -7.21 35.51 -69.35
CA VAL A 42 -6.14 34.63 -68.87
C VAL A 42 -5.59 35.12 -67.53
N SER A 43 -5.35 36.43 -67.42
CA SER A 43 -4.94 37.07 -66.17
C SER A 43 -6.02 37.02 -65.10
N ILE A 44 -7.29 37.23 -65.48
CA ILE A 44 -8.43 37.07 -64.56
C ILE A 44 -8.49 35.63 -64.01
N ALA A 45 -8.34 34.62 -64.87
CA ALA A 45 -8.33 33.22 -64.45
C ALA A 45 -7.19 32.91 -63.46
N ARG A 46 -5.98 33.48 -63.66
CA ARG A 46 -4.87 33.34 -62.70
C ARG A 46 -5.21 33.95 -61.33
N THR A 47 -5.79 35.14 -61.31
CA THR A 47 -6.24 35.79 -60.08
C THR A 47 -7.30 34.94 -59.36
N CYS A 48 -8.28 34.40 -60.08
CA CYS A 48 -9.29 33.50 -59.51
C CYS A 48 -8.69 32.21 -58.92
N ASN A 49 -7.75 31.59 -59.62
CA ASN A 49 -7.07 30.38 -59.13
C ASN A 49 -6.25 30.66 -57.87
N CYS A 50 -5.61 31.83 -57.78
CA CYS A 50 -4.91 32.28 -56.58
C CYS A 50 -5.86 32.41 -55.39
N MET A 51 -6.99 33.10 -55.59
CA MET A 51 -8.02 33.27 -54.58
C MET A 51 -8.60 31.92 -54.13
N TYR A 52 -8.83 31.00 -55.07
CA TYR A 52 -9.30 29.64 -54.76
C TYR A 52 -8.28 28.85 -53.94
N ALA A 53 -6.98 28.93 -54.27
CA ALA A 53 -5.92 28.29 -53.49
C ALA A 53 -5.83 28.84 -52.06
N LEU A 54 -6.00 30.15 -51.87
CA LEU A 54 -6.05 30.79 -50.55
C LEU A 54 -7.23 30.27 -49.71
N LEU A 55 -8.42 30.19 -50.32
CA LEU A 55 -9.60 29.66 -49.65
C LEU A 55 -9.45 28.18 -49.30
N GLN A 56 -8.89 27.37 -50.20
CA GLN A 56 -8.65 25.95 -49.94
C GLN A 56 -7.61 25.74 -48.83
N GLN A 57 -6.55 26.55 -48.79
CA GLN A 57 -5.59 26.50 -47.68
C GLN A 57 -6.26 26.90 -46.37
N ARG A 58 -7.06 27.96 -46.35
CA ARG A 58 -7.79 28.39 -45.15
C ARG A 58 -8.72 27.30 -44.63
N GLN A 59 -9.43 26.60 -45.51
CA GLN A 59 -10.31 25.50 -45.12
C GLN A 59 -9.52 24.36 -44.45
N ARG A 60 -8.39 23.94 -45.06
CA ARG A 60 -7.49 22.92 -44.47
C ARG A 60 -6.92 23.35 -43.13
N ASP A 61 -6.53 24.61 -42.99
CA ASP A 61 -6.01 25.15 -41.73
C ASP A 61 -7.07 25.13 -40.63
N ILE A 62 -8.33 25.42 -40.95
CA ILE A 62 -9.45 25.33 -39.99
C ILE A 62 -9.65 23.89 -39.55
N GLU A 63 -9.76 22.95 -40.48
CA GLU A 63 -9.96 21.52 -40.19
C GLU A 63 -8.80 20.94 -39.35
N PHE A 64 -7.56 21.32 -39.66
CA PHE A 64 -6.39 20.91 -38.89
C PHE A 64 -6.41 21.49 -37.46
N ARG A 65 -6.81 22.76 -37.31
CA ARG A 65 -6.94 23.39 -36.00
C ARG A 65 -8.07 22.79 -35.17
N GLU A 66 -9.19 22.45 -35.78
CA GLU A 66 -10.32 21.79 -35.12
C GLU A 66 -9.94 20.40 -34.61
N SER A 67 -9.38 19.55 -35.49
CA SER A 67 -8.92 18.21 -35.10
C SER A 67 -7.87 18.22 -33.99
N THR A 68 -6.93 19.17 -34.03
CA THR A 68 -5.93 19.36 -32.97
C THR A 68 -6.57 19.81 -31.66
N ASN A 69 -7.55 20.71 -31.72
CA ASN A 69 -8.28 21.16 -30.53
C ASN A 69 -9.10 20.04 -29.90
N ASP A 70 -9.75 19.20 -30.70
CA ASP A 70 -10.49 18.04 -30.23
C ASP A 70 -9.57 17.06 -29.49
N LEU A 71 -8.39 16.76 -30.07
CA LEU A 71 -7.41 15.90 -29.42
C LEU A 71 -6.92 16.52 -28.09
N ARG A 72 -6.62 17.81 -28.09
CA ARG A 72 -6.20 18.54 -26.90
C ARG A 72 -7.26 18.49 -25.79
N GLN A 73 -8.53 18.66 -26.12
CA GLN A 73 -9.63 18.57 -25.15
C GLN A 73 -9.77 17.17 -24.55
N ARG A 74 -9.63 16.11 -25.38
CA ARG A 74 -9.64 14.72 -24.90
C ARG A 74 -8.47 14.47 -23.95
N MET A 75 -7.26 14.85 -24.33
CA MET A 75 -6.07 14.70 -23.48
C MET A 75 -6.21 15.47 -22.16
N GLN A 76 -6.76 16.69 -22.19
CA GLN A 76 -7.01 17.46 -20.97
C GLN A 76 -8.00 16.76 -20.04
N SER A 77 -9.04 16.13 -20.59
CA SER A 77 -10.00 15.32 -19.82
C SER A 77 -9.35 14.07 -19.22
N ASP A 78 -8.48 13.40 -19.97
CA ASP A 78 -7.72 12.25 -19.48
C ASP A 78 -6.75 12.61 -18.38
N ILE A 79 -6.06 13.75 -18.48
CA ILE A 79 -5.18 14.29 -17.44
C ILE A 79 -5.98 14.50 -16.16
N SER A 80 -7.09 15.24 -16.18
CA SER A 80 -7.89 15.49 -14.99
C SER A 80 -8.44 14.21 -14.36
N ARG A 81 -8.80 13.21 -15.18
CA ARG A 81 -9.23 11.89 -14.69
C ARG A 81 -8.09 11.13 -14.01
N LEU A 82 -6.87 11.19 -14.56
CA LEU A 82 -5.70 10.54 -13.99
C LEU A 82 -5.23 11.23 -12.70
N GLU A 83 -5.24 12.56 -12.65
CA GLU A 83 -4.93 13.34 -11.45
C GLU A 83 -5.88 12.96 -10.29
N ALA A 84 -7.19 12.92 -10.54
CA ALA A 84 -8.16 12.49 -9.54
C ALA A 84 -7.96 11.03 -9.08
N LYS A 85 -7.41 10.16 -9.94
CA LYS A 85 -7.08 8.79 -9.57
C LYS A 85 -5.82 8.73 -8.68
N ILE A 86 -4.81 9.54 -8.99
CA ILE A 86 -3.59 9.67 -8.18
C ILE A 86 -3.96 10.12 -6.77
N GLU A 87 -4.73 11.20 -6.63
CA GLU A 87 -5.15 11.70 -5.30
C GLU A 87 -5.88 10.63 -4.48
N ARG A 88 -6.76 9.84 -5.10
CA ARG A 88 -7.45 8.73 -4.43
C ARG A 88 -6.49 7.63 -4.01
N MET A 89 -5.52 7.29 -4.84
CA MET A 89 -4.52 6.26 -4.53
C MET A 89 -3.60 6.72 -3.39
N ASP A 90 -3.19 7.99 -3.38
CA ASP A 90 -2.38 8.56 -2.30
C ASP A 90 -3.13 8.54 -0.97
N ALA A 91 -4.42 8.88 -0.97
CA ALA A 91 -5.27 8.76 0.22
C ALA A 91 -5.38 7.32 0.73
N GLN A 92 -5.48 6.34 -0.17
CA GLN A 92 -5.51 4.92 0.18
C GLN A 92 -4.17 4.43 0.74
N LEU A 93 -3.05 4.87 0.16
CA LEU A 93 -1.71 4.56 0.67
C LEU A 93 -1.54 5.08 2.10
N ALA A 94 -1.87 6.35 2.32
CA ALA A 94 -1.80 6.95 3.66
C ALA A 94 -2.70 6.23 4.68
N ALA A 95 -3.88 5.75 4.27
CA ALA A 95 -4.75 4.96 5.13
C ALA A 95 -4.13 3.59 5.47
N LYS A 96 -3.53 2.93 4.47
CA LYS A 96 -2.87 1.63 4.65
C LYS A 96 -1.62 1.73 5.52
N ASP A 97 -0.84 2.79 5.40
CA ASP A 97 0.31 3.02 6.28
C ASP A 97 -0.10 3.18 7.75
N ARG A 98 -1.23 3.86 8.01
CA ARG A 98 -1.79 3.99 9.36
C ARG A 98 -2.30 2.65 9.89
N GLU A 99 -2.95 1.86 9.05
CA GLU A 99 -3.43 0.52 9.39
C GLU A 99 -2.26 -0.40 9.73
N LEU A 100 -1.22 -0.43 8.89
CA LEU A 100 0.01 -1.18 9.12
C LEU A 100 0.68 -0.78 10.43
N ALA A 101 0.85 0.52 10.69
CA ALA A 101 1.44 0.99 11.95
C ALA A 101 0.62 0.54 13.17
N THR A 102 -0.71 0.45 13.05
CA THR A 102 -1.58 -0.02 14.12
C THR A 102 -1.46 -1.53 14.35
N LEU A 103 -1.43 -2.32 13.26
CA LEU A 103 -1.23 -3.76 13.31
C LEU A 103 0.12 -4.10 13.93
N THR A 104 1.21 -3.46 13.48
CA THR A 104 2.56 -3.69 14.02
C THR A 104 2.65 -3.41 15.53
N ARG A 105 2.01 -2.34 16.02
CA ARG A 105 1.95 -2.04 17.47
C ARG A 105 1.17 -3.11 18.23
N THR A 106 0.05 -3.56 17.67
CA THR A 106 -0.80 -4.59 18.28
C THR A 106 -0.07 -5.93 18.34
N GLU A 107 0.59 -6.30 17.26
CA GLU A 107 1.44 -7.49 17.18
C GLU A 107 2.54 -7.44 18.25
N ALA A 108 3.31 -6.35 18.31
CA ALA A 108 4.38 -6.20 19.30
C ALA A 108 3.87 -6.33 20.76
N LYS A 109 2.72 -5.73 21.06
CA LYS A 109 2.07 -5.85 22.38
C LYS A 109 1.67 -7.30 22.66
N ASN A 110 1.06 -7.99 21.71
CA ASN A 110 0.63 -9.38 21.86
C ASN A 110 1.83 -10.31 22.02
N THR A 111 2.90 -10.12 21.25
CA THR A 111 4.15 -10.87 21.39
C THR A 111 4.75 -10.70 22.78
N ALA A 112 4.78 -9.48 23.32
CA ALA A 112 5.27 -9.23 24.67
C ALA A 112 4.40 -9.92 25.73
N ALA A 113 3.07 -9.85 25.60
CA ALA A 113 2.15 -10.52 26.50
C ALA A 113 2.31 -12.06 26.48
N LEU A 114 2.47 -12.64 25.29
CA LEU A 114 2.71 -14.08 25.14
C LEU A 114 4.05 -14.50 25.77
N LYS A 115 5.11 -13.71 25.60
CA LYS A 115 6.40 -13.98 26.25
C LYS A 115 6.27 -13.97 27.77
N ALA A 116 5.60 -12.99 28.34
CA ALA A 116 5.34 -12.93 29.79
C ALA A 116 4.53 -14.13 30.29
N HIS A 117 3.53 -14.59 29.52
CA HIS A 117 2.78 -15.80 29.85
C HIS A 117 3.65 -17.07 29.80
N ILE A 118 4.54 -17.19 28.82
CA ILE A 118 5.48 -18.31 28.72
C ILE A 118 6.40 -18.34 29.93
N GLU A 119 6.97 -17.20 30.32
CA GLU A 119 7.85 -17.09 31.49
C GLU A 119 7.11 -17.49 32.78
N LYS A 120 5.86 -17.04 32.95
CA LYS A 120 5.04 -17.42 34.10
C LYS A 120 4.80 -18.93 34.16
N LEU A 121 4.42 -19.54 33.04
CA LEU A 121 4.21 -20.99 32.96
C LEU A 121 5.49 -21.78 33.23
N GLN A 122 6.65 -21.27 32.80
CA GLN A 122 7.95 -21.87 33.12
C GLN A 122 8.25 -21.82 34.62
N GLN A 123 7.98 -20.69 35.29
CA GLN A 123 8.13 -20.56 36.74
C GLN A 123 7.22 -21.52 37.49
N GLU A 124 5.93 -21.56 37.15
CA GLU A 124 4.97 -22.49 37.76
C GLU A 124 5.42 -23.94 37.59
N ARG A 125 5.86 -24.33 36.37
CA ARG A 125 6.42 -25.66 36.11
C ARG A 125 7.61 -25.97 37.04
N ASP A 126 8.54 -25.04 37.20
CA ASP A 126 9.75 -25.25 38.01
C ASP A 126 9.41 -25.37 39.50
N GLU A 127 8.44 -24.62 39.99
CA GLU A 127 7.91 -24.75 41.35
C GLU A 127 7.24 -26.10 41.58
N PHE A 128 6.39 -26.54 40.64
CA PHE A 128 5.79 -27.87 40.69
C PHE A 128 6.84 -28.98 40.68
N GLN A 129 7.88 -28.84 39.86
CA GLN A 129 8.96 -29.82 39.78
C GLN A 129 9.73 -29.92 41.11
N LYS A 130 10.04 -28.79 41.75
CA LYS A 130 10.65 -28.77 43.09
C LYS A 130 9.75 -29.45 44.13
N MET A 131 8.45 -29.18 44.09
CA MET A 131 7.48 -29.78 45.00
C MET A 131 7.39 -31.30 44.83
N VAL A 132 7.36 -31.81 43.58
CA VAL A 132 7.34 -33.24 43.28
C VAL A 132 8.59 -33.94 43.84
N ILE A 133 9.77 -33.36 43.61
CA ILE A 133 11.02 -33.90 44.13
C ILE A 133 11.01 -33.93 45.66
N GLY A 134 10.60 -32.82 46.31
CA GLY A 134 10.48 -32.76 47.76
C GLY A 134 9.51 -33.79 48.34
N ASN A 135 8.35 -33.99 47.69
CA ASN A 135 7.37 -34.98 48.11
C ASN A 135 7.90 -36.41 47.98
N GLN A 136 8.63 -36.72 46.90
CA GLN A 136 9.30 -38.01 46.71
C GLN A 136 10.36 -38.28 47.80
N GLN A 137 11.11 -37.26 48.20
CA GLN A 137 12.10 -37.37 49.28
C GLN A 137 11.41 -37.67 50.62
N VAL A 138 10.37 -36.92 50.98
CA VAL A 138 9.59 -37.14 52.21
C VAL A 138 8.96 -38.54 52.21
N ARG A 139 8.37 -38.97 51.09
CA ARG A 139 7.79 -40.32 50.94
C ARG A 139 8.85 -41.40 51.20
N THR A 140 10.05 -41.21 50.67
CA THR A 140 11.17 -42.15 50.85
C THR A 140 11.59 -42.20 52.31
N GLN A 141 11.75 -41.04 52.98
CA GLN A 141 12.04 -40.98 54.42
C GLN A 141 10.97 -41.67 55.27
N GLN A 142 9.69 -41.40 55.02
CA GLN A 142 8.58 -42.04 55.73
C GLN A 142 8.59 -43.57 55.56
N ILE A 143 8.89 -44.07 54.36
CA ILE A 143 9.04 -45.52 54.13
C ILE A 143 10.18 -46.09 54.99
N HIS A 144 11.33 -45.42 55.05
CA HIS A 144 12.45 -45.87 55.86
C HIS A 144 12.14 -45.87 57.36
N GLU A 145 11.51 -44.80 57.86
CA GLU A 145 11.09 -44.70 59.27
C GLU A 145 10.06 -45.78 59.63
N THR A 146 9.08 -46.01 58.77
CA THR A 146 8.04 -47.03 58.98
C THR A 146 8.67 -48.42 59.05
N LYS A 147 9.56 -48.76 58.10
CA LYS A 147 10.30 -50.04 58.12
C LYS A 147 11.18 -50.20 59.36
N LYS A 148 11.76 -49.11 59.88
CA LYS A 148 12.53 -49.15 61.14
C LYS A 148 11.63 -49.47 62.32
N LYS A 149 10.49 -48.77 62.45
CA LYS A 149 9.49 -49.01 63.50
C LYS A 149 8.92 -50.42 63.44
N GLU A 150 8.62 -50.94 62.25
CA GLU A 150 8.17 -52.34 62.07
C GLU A 150 9.20 -53.34 62.61
N LYS A 151 10.49 -53.16 62.29
CA LYS A 151 11.56 -54.03 62.81
C LYS A 151 11.65 -53.98 64.33
N GLU A 152 11.51 -52.81 64.94
CA GLU A 152 11.52 -52.65 66.40
C GLU A 152 10.28 -53.29 67.04
N TYR A 153 9.10 -53.13 66.43
CA TYR A 153 7.86 -53.75 66.88
C TYR A 153 7.95 -55.28 66.87
N ILE A 154 8.47 -55.88 65.78
CA ILE A 154 8.68 -57.33 65.68
C ILE A 154 9.60 -57.83 66.81
N LYS A 155 10.71 -57.13 67.10
CA LYS A 155 11.61 -57.49 68.21
C LYS A 155 10.89 -57.46 69.55
N LEU A 156 10.07 -56.44 69.79
CA LEU A 156 9.31 -56.29 71.03
C LEU A 156 8.26 -57.40 71.17
N GLN A 157 7.53 -57.71 70.08
CA GLN A 157 6.54 -58.78 70.03
C GLN A 157 7.18 -60.13 70.36
N VAL A 158 8.33 -60.46 69.75
CA VAL A 158 9.07 -61.69 70.05
C VAL A 158 9.48 -61.74 71.52
N SER A 159 10.01 -60.64 72.06
CA SER A 159 10.41 -60.55 73.48
C SER A 159 9.21 -60.77 74.42
N CYS A 160 8.06 -60.17 74.11
CA CYS A 160 6.84 -60.34 74.88
C CYS A 160 6.32 -61.78 74.83
N CYS A 161 6.31 -62.42 73.65
CA CYS A 161 5.97 -63.84 73.51
C CYS A 161 6.89 -64.75 74.36
N ILE A 162 8.21 -64.51 74.34
CA ILE A 162 9.18 -65.25 75.16
C ILE A 162 8.88 -65.07 76.65
N PHE A 163 8.60 -63.83 77.07
CA PHE A 163 8.28 -63.52 78.46
C PHE A 163 6.97 -64.20 78.91
N SER A 164 5.93 -64.13 78.07
CA SER A 164 4.65 -64.78 78.33
C SER A 164 4.79 -66.31 78.43
N HIS A 165 5.61 -66.92 77.56
CA HIS A 165 5.91 -68.35 77.63
C HIS A 165 6.64 -68.72 78.93
N LYS A 166 7.62 -67.91 79.36
CA LYS A 166 8.33 -68.10 80.63
C LYS A 166 7.41 -67.99 81.85
N ILE A 167 6.49 -67.01 81.87
CA ILE A 167 5.50 -66.88 82.96
C ILE A 167 4.58 -68.10 83.00
N CYS A 168 4.06 -68.53 81.84
CA CYS A 168 3.18 -69.70 81.76
C CYS A 168 3.87 -70.97 82.28
N ASN A 169 5.14 -71.19 81.89
CA ASN A 169 5.92 -72.34 82.35
C ASN A 169 6.23 -72.28 83.86
N LYS A 170 6.49 -71.08 84.40
CA LYS A 170 6.74 -70.88 85.83
C LYS A 170 5.48 -71.13 86.68
N HIS A 171 4.32 -70.68 86.20
CA HIS A 171 3.03 -70.95 86.86
C HIS A 171 2.64 -72.44 86.79
N SER A 172 3.01 -73.16 85.73
CA SER A 172 2.86 -74.62 85.63
C SER A 172 3.80 -75.43 86.53
N MET A 173 4.87 -74.84 87.08
CA MET A 173 5.77 -75.52 88.04
C MET A 173 5.42 -75.22 89.51
N GLU A 174 4.51 -74.29 89.78
CA GLU A 174 4.06 -73.90 91.12
C GLU A 174 2.68 -74.50 91.50
N ILE A 175 2.13 -75.40 90.66
CA ILE A 175 0.92 -76.23 90.90
C ILE A 175 1.35 -77.69 90.89
#